data_AF-A0A2L2YRY9-F1
#
_entry.id   AF-A0A2L2YRY9-F1
#
_cell.length_a   1.000
_cell.length_b   1.000
_cell.length_c   1.000
_cell.angle_alpha   90.00
_cell.angle_beta   90.00
_cell.angle_gamma   90.00
#
_symmetry.space_group_name_H-M   'P 1'
#
loop_
_entity.id
_entity.type
_entity.pdbx_description
1 polymer ?
#
loop_
_entity_poly.entity_id
_entity_poly.type
_entity_poly.pdbx_seq_one_letter_code
_entity_poly.pdbx_strand_id
1 'polypeptide(L)'
;KEALAMRLDIIQPSVFVMRSYLETQSPSLTPGIRDLISTLQKNNVSVYLVSGGFETIIQPVAEDLGIPLNHVCANRIKYYFNVDYAGFDETQHTCEQDCKAQ
;
A
#
# COMPACT_ATOMS: atom_id res chain seq x y z
N LYS A 1 -4.74 -8.91 12.37
CA LYS A 1 -6.10 -8.68 11.82
C LYS A 1 -6.93 -7.73 12.70
N GLU A 2 -7.27 -8.09 13.94
CA GLU A 2 -8.15 -7.30 14.83
C GLU A 2 -7.70 -5.85 15.08
N ALA A 3 -6.39 -5.63 15.31
CA ALA A 3 -5.88 -4.28 15.54
C ALA A 3 -5.99 -3.35 14.32
N LEU A 4 -5.98 -3.88 13.10
CA LEU A 4 -6.21 -3.08 11.89
C LEU A 4 -7.71 -2.76 11.72
N ALA A 5 -8.56 -3.76 11.94
CA ALA A 5 -10.00 -3.60 11.90
C ALA A 5 -10.49 -2.54 12.91
N MET A 6 -10.03 -2.58 14.17
CA MET A 6 -10.39 -1.58 15.18
C MET A 6 -9.97 -0.16 14.80
N ARG A 7 -8.76 0.01 14.23
CA ARG A 7 -8.31 1.34 13.78
C ARG A 7 -9.13 1.86 12.61
N LEU A 8 -9.46 0.99 11.67
CA LEU A 8 -10.27 1.35 10.51
C LEU A 8 -11.73 1.62 10.87
N ASP A 9 -12.27 0.94 11.87
CA ASP A 9 -13.61 1.19 12.39
C ASP A 9 -13.73 2.57 13.06
N ILE A 10 -12.66 3.06 13.68
CA ILE A 10 -12.58 4.41 14.24
C ILE A 10 -12.38 5.47 13.14
N ILE A 11 -11.50 5.21 12.16
CA ILE A 11 -11.09 6.20 11.15
C ILE A 11 -12.14 6.34 10.04
N GLN A 12 -12.79 5.24 9.65
CA GLN A 12 -13.74 5.13 8.53
C GLN A 12 -13.33 5.99 7.32
N PRO A 13 -12.14 5.73 6.73
CA PRO A 13 -11.64 6.57 5.65
C PRO A 13 -12.51 6.41 4.41
N SER A 14 -13.32 7.42 4.08
CA SER A 14 -14.07 7.45 2.84
C SER A 14 -13.15 7.68 1.64
N VAL A 15 -13.62 7.37 0.43
CA VAL A 15 -12.82 7.60 -0.80
C VAL A 15 -12.42 9.07 -0.93
N PHE A 16 -13.29 10.00 -0.51
CA PHE A 16 -13.01 11.43 -0.58
C PHE A 16 -11.81 11.81 0.31
N VAL A 17 -11.78 11.31 1.55
CA VAL A 17 -10.67 11.54 2.47
C VAL A 17 -9.38 10.96 1.91
N MET A 18 -9.43 9.73 1.37
CA MET A 18 -8.26 9.11 0.75
C MET A 18 -7.74 9.88 -0.46
N ARG A 19 -8.63 10.35 -1.36
CA ARG A 19 -8.23 11.16 -2.51
C ARG A 19 -7.61 12.48 -2.09
N SER A 20 -8.26 13.21 -1.18
CA SER A 20 -7.74 14.47 -0.66
C SER A 20 -6.38 14.28 0.01
N TYR A 21 -6.16 13.17 0.72
CA TYR A 21 -4.86 12.82 1.28
C TYR A 21 -3.80 12.61 0.18
N LEU A 22 -4.11 11.84 -0.87
CA LEU A 22 -3.17 11.58 -1.97
C LEU A 22 -2.83 12.84 -2.77
N GLU A 23 -3.75 13.78 -2.90
CA GLU A 23 -3.52 15.06 -3.60
C GLU A 23 -2.68 16.05 -2.79
N THR A 24 -2.79 15.99 -1.45
CA THR A 24 -2.13 16.95 -0.55
C THR A 24 -0.83 16.45 0.04
N GLN A 25 -0.62 15.13 0.09
CA GLN A 25 0.53 14.50 0.72
C GLN A 25 1.24 13.59 -0.28
N SER A 26 2.31 14.13 -0.88
CA SER A 26 3.23 13.31 -1.66
C SER A 26 4.12 12.49 -0.70
N PRO A 27 4.16 11.16 -0.83
CA PRO A 27 5.02 10.33 0.00
C PRO A 27 6.49 10.70 -0.21
N SER A 28 7.21 10.96 0.89
CA SER A 28 8.64 11.24 0.82
C SER A 28 9.42 9.93 0.75
N LEU A 29 10.25 9.82 -0.29
CA LEU A 29 11.13 8.67 -0.45
C LEU A 29 12.39 8.84 0.38
N THR A 30 12.82 7.75 1.02
CA THR A 30 14.11 7.73 1.71
C THR A 30 15.24 8.02 0.71
N PRO A 31 16.17 8.94 1.02
CA PRO A 31 17.30 9.23 0.14
C PRO A 31 18.05 7.95 -0.26
N GLY A 32 18.39 7.82 -1.54
CA GLY A 32 19.12 6.67 -2.10
C GLY A 32 18.25 5.45 -2.49
N ILE A 33 16.95 5.43 -2.18
CA ILE A 33 16.09 4.29 -2.55
C ILE A 33 15.96 4.12 -4.07
N ARG A 34 15.92 5.23 -4.82
CA ARG A 34 15.84 5.23 -6.28
C ARG A 34 17.07 4.57 -6.90
N ASP A 35 18.26 4.94 -6.42
CA ASP A 35 19.54 4.40 -6.90
C ASP A 35 19.67 2.91 -6.56
N LEU A 36 19.23 2.53 -5.36
CA LEU A 36 19.21 1.13 -4.94
C LEU A 36 18.30 0.29 -5.85
N ILE A 37 17.05 0.73 -6.06
CA ILE A 37 16.09 0.01 -6.91
C ILE A 37 16.59 -0.09 -8.34
N SER A 38 17.08 1.02 -8.91
CA SER A 38 17.65 1.03 -10.25
C SER A 38 18.83 0.05 -10.37
N THR A 39 19.69 -0.03 -9.34
CA THR A 39 20.82 -0.96 -9.31
C THR A 39 20.36 -2.41 -9.23
N LEU A 40 19.38 -2.72 -8.38
CA LEU A 40 18.82 -4.07 -8.25
C LEU A 40 18.18 -4.53 -9.57
N GLN A 41 17.37 -3.67 -10.19
CA GLN A 41 16.72 -3.95 -11.47
C GLN A 41 17.75 -4.18 -12.60
N LYS A 42 18.81 -3.36 -12.66
CA LYS A 42 19.92 -3.55 -13.64
C LYS A 42 20.64 -4.90 -13.47
N ASN A 43 20.68 -5.42 -12.25
CA ASN A 43 21.25 -6.73 -11.94
C ASN A 43 20.23 -7.87 -12.11
N ASN A 44 19.06 -7.63 -12.72
CA ASN A 44 17.96 -8.57 -12.87
C ASN A 44 17.42 -9.11 -11.53
N VAL A 45 17.55 -8.35 -10.45
CA VAL A 45 16.95 -8.68 -9.15
C VAL A 45 15.52 -8.17 -9.13
N SER A 46 14.57 -9.08 -8.84
CA SER A 46 13.16 -8.72 -8.70
C SER A 46 12.95 -7.94 -7.40
N VAL A 47 12.37 -6.74 -7.51
CA VAL A 47 12.07 -5.85 -6.38
C VAL A 47 10.57 -5.90 -6.09
N TYR A 48 10.22 -6.02 -4.80
CA TYR A 48 8.86 -6.08 -4.29
C TYR A 48 8.64 -5.03 -3.19
N LEU A 49 7.43 -4.46 -3.13
CA LEU A 49 7.01 -3.57 -2.04
C LEU A 49 6.00 -4.31 -1.17
N VAL A 50 6.34 -4.54 0.09
CA VAL A 50 5.45 -5.17 1.07
C VAL A 50 5.12 -4.15 2.15
N SER A 51 3.83 -3.85 2.32
CA SER A 51 3.36 -2.84 3.27
C SER A 51 2.12 -3.31 4.02
N GLY A 52 2.07 -3.03 5.33
CA GLY A 52 0.84 -3.12 6.11
C GLY A 52 -0.11 -1.94 5.91
N GLY A 53 0.27 -0.97 5.05
CA GLY A 53 -0.56 0.15 4.65
C GLY A 53 -1.54 -0.21 3.52
N PHE A 54 -2.05 0.80 2.83
CA PHE A 54 -3.04 0.63 1.77
C PHE A 54 -2.44 0.72 0.38
N GLU A 55 -2.85 -0.17 -0.52
CA GLU A 55 -2.38 -0.21 -1.90
C GLU A 55 -2.59 1.12 -2.63
N THR A 56 -3.70 1.82 -2.36
CA THR A 56 -3.99 3.15 -2.93
C THR A 56 -2.91 4.20 -2.63
N ILE A 57 -2.19 4.05 -1.51
CA ILE A 57 -1.09 4.93 -1.11
C ILE A 57 0.25 4.46 -1.68
N ILE A 58 0.43 3.14 -1.79
CA ILE A 58 1.69 2.55 -2.25
C ILE A 58 1.79 2.56 -3.79
N GLN A 59 0.68 2.51 -4.50
CA GLN A 59 0.66 2.48 -5.96
C GLN A 59 1.41 3.67 -6.61
N PRO A 60 1.16 4.94 -6.23
CA PRO A 60 1.92 6.07 -6.78
C PRO A 60 3.43 5.96 -6.52
N VAL A 61 3.81 5.38 -5.37
CA VAL A 61 5.22 5.16 -5.02
C VAL A 61 5.84 4.06 -5.90
N ALA A 62 5.11 2.97 -6.14
CA ALA A 62 5.56 1.89 -7.00
C ALA A 62 5.77 2.38 -8.45
N GLU A 63 4.83 3.17 -8.95
CA GLU A 63 4.91 3.78 -10.28
C GLU A 63 6.12 4.73 -10.40
N ASP A 64 6.35 5.57 -9.40
CA ASP A 64 7.50 6.49 -9.33
C ASP A 64 8.86 5.75 -9.24
N LEU A 65 8.86 4.55 -8.67
CA LEU A 65 10.05 3.68 -8.57
C LEU A 65 10.20 2.69 -9.73
N GLY A 66 9.27 2.68 -10.68
CA GLY A 66 9.26 1.72 -11.79
C GLY A 66 9.09 0.26 -11.37
N ILE A 67 8.40 0.03 -10.24
CA ILE A 67 8.08 -1.31 -9.74
C ILE A 67 6.69 -1.69 -10.27
N PRO A 68 6.54 -2.85 -10.93
CA PRO A 68 5.25 -3.25 -11.47
C PRO A 68 4.27 -3.56 -10.34
N LEU A 69 2.98 -3.24 -10.52
CA LEU A 69 1.96 -3.36 -9.45
C LEU A 69 1.74 -4.81 -8.98
N ASN A 70 2.05 -5.80 -9.82
CA ASN A 70 2.04 -7.21 -9.42
C ASN A 70 3.13 -7.56 -8.39
N HIS A 71 4.10 -6.66 -8.15
CA HIS A 71 5.11 -6.79 -7.11
C HIS A 71 4.78 -5.97 -5.85
N VAL A 72 3.56 -5.43 -5.76
CA VAL A 72 3.08 -4.68 -4.60
C VAL A 72 2.14 -5.56 -3.78
N CYS A 73 2.53 -5.79 -2.53
CA CYS A 73 1.73 -6.47 -1.52
C CYS A 73 1.34 -5.44 -0.46
N ALA A 74 0.10 -4.98 -0.49
CA ALA A 74 -0.47 -4.04 0.48
C ALA A 74 -1.97 -4.28 0.65
N ASN A 75 -2.58 -3.75 1.72
CA ASN A 75 -4.00 -3.95 2.00
C ASN A 75 -4.89 -3.13 1.06
N ARG A 76 -6.01 -3.69 0.60
CA ARG A 76 -7.01 -2.97 -0.20
C ARG A 76 -8.19 -2.54 0.65
N ILE A 77 -8.59 -1.28 0.56
CA ILE A 77 -9.85 -0.79 1.17
C ILE A 77 -11.01 -1.12 0.24
N LYS A 78 -12.11 -1.59 0.83
CA LYS A 78 -13.39 -1.80 0.14
C LYS A 78 -14.28 -0.60 0.44
N TYR A 79 -15.02 -0.18 -0.58
CA TYR A 79 -15.98 0.92 -0.48
C TYR A 79 -17.34 0.45 -0.98
N TYR A 80 -18.39 1.01 -0.37
CA TYR A 80 -19.76 0.83 -0.84
C TYR A 80 -19.99 1.70 -2.08
N PHE A 81 -21.08 1.44 -2.82
CA PHE A 81 -21.46 2.24 -3.99
C PHE A 81 -21.73 3.71 -3.64
N ASN A 82 -22.13 3.99 -2.40
CA ASN A 82 -22.29 5.35 -1.88
C ASN A 82 -20.96 5.99 -1.45
N VAL A 83 -19.81 5.37 -1.77
CA VAL A 83 -18.46 5.91 -1.55
C VAL A 83 -18.00 5.85 -0.07
N ASP A 84 -18.82 5.28 0.81
CA ASP A 84 -18.48 5.05 2.21
C ASP A 84 -17.56 3.85 2.40
N TYR A 85 -16.83 3.85 3.51
CA TYR A 85 -15.98 2.75 3.93
C TYR A 85 -16.80 1.47 4.14
N ALA A 86 -16.41 0.38 3.46
CA ALA A 86 -17.09 -0.92 3.50
C ALA A 86 -16.22 -2.04 4.09
N GLY A 87 -15.06 -1.71 4.64
CA GLY A 87 -14.09 -2.68 5.13
C GLY A 87 -12.80 -2.69 4.33
N PHE A 88 -12.06 -3.79 4.42
CA PHE A 88 -10.83 -4.01 3.65
C PHE A 88 -10.80 -5.45 3.13
N ASP A 89 -9.91 -5.72 2.18
CA ASP A 89 -9.77 -7.04 1.61
C ASP A 89 -8.99 -7.97 2.55
N GLU A 90 -9.72 -8.90 3.18
CA GLU A 90 -9.14 -9.83 4.15
C GLU A 90 -8.35 -10.97 3.50
N THR A 91 -8.46 -11.15 2.18
CA THR A 91 -7.77 -12.21 1.43
C THR A 91 -6.38 -11.82 0.93
N GLN A 92 -5.98 -10.54 1.05
CA GLN A 92 -4.61 -10.14 0.74
C GLN A 92 -3.67 -10.57 1.87
N HIS A 93 -2.65 -11.38 1.53
CA HIS A 93 -1.70 -12.02 2.44
C HIS A 93 -0.85 -11.08 3.32
N THR A 94 -0.94 -9.74 3.15
CA THR A 94 -0.40 -8.80 4.13
C THR A 94 -1.20 -8.75 5.43
N CYS A 95 -2.45 -9.24 5.40
CA CYS A 95 -3.31 -9.38 6.59
C CYS A 95 -3.00 -10.63 7.41
N GLU A 96 -2.35 -11.62 6.83
CA GLU A 96 -1.80 -12.77 7.55
C GLU A 96 -0.50 -12.35 8.24
N GLN A 97 -0.31 -12.82 9.47
CA GLN A 97 0.90 -12.55 10.25
C GLN A 97 2.17 -13.13 9.59
N ASP A 98 2.02 -13.88 8.49
CA ASP A 98 3.08 -14.59 7.75
C ASP A 98 3.92 -13.70 6.82
N CYS A 99 3.60 -12.40 6.66
CA CYS A 99 4.52 -11.45 6.04
C CYS A 99 5.67 -11.01 6.99
N LYS A 100 5.70 -11.50 8.23
CA LYS A 100 6.92 -11.53 9.03
C LYS A 100 7.56 -12.89 8.80
N ALA A 101 8.78 -12.87 8.27
CA ALA A 101 9.61 -14.03 7.97
C ALA A 101 9.36 -15.23 8.91
N GLN A 102 9.14 -16.40 8.31
CA GLN A 102 9.39 -17.67 8.98
C GLN A 102 10.90 -17.85 9.19
#